data_AF-C2KXT7-F1
#
_entry.id   AF-C2KXT7-F1
#
_cell.length_a   1.000
_cell.length_b   1.000
_cell.length_c   1.000
_cell.angle_alpha   90.00
_cell.angle_beta   90.00
_cell.angle_gamma   90.00
#
_symmetry.space_group_name_H-M   'P 1'
#
loop_
_entity.id
_entity.type
_entity.pdbx_description
1 polymer ?
#
loop_
_entity_poly.entity_id
_entity_poly.type
_entity_poly.pdbx_seq_one_letter_code
_entity_poly.pdbx_strand_id
1 'polypeptide(L)'
;MSRGDLMKESLENKLNNIHELEFTLFCIESLAEVLHKDGASVYQGLSSGKNFLQNYIIPEYEALHTQGKEYILQELLSVMKEWGVKL
;
A
#
# COMPACT_ATOMS: atom_id res chain seq x y z
N MET A 1 -15.27 -4.55 -28.30
CA MET A 1 -15.46 -5.24 -27.00
C MET A 1 -16.94 -5.48 -26.78
N SER A 2 -17.31 -6.69 -26.37
CA SER A 2 -18.69 -7.07 -26.07
C SER A 2 -19.14 -6.52 -24.72
N ARG A 3 -20.46 -6.42 -24.51
CA ARG A 3 -21.04 -6.12 -23.19
C ARG A 3 -20.59 -7.12 -22.12
N GLY A 4 -20.34 -8.37 -22.51
CA GLY A 4 -19.78 -9.40 -21.63
C GLY A 4 -18.33 -9.13 -21.23
N ASP A 5 -17.52 -8.56 -22.14
CA ASP A 5 -16.12 -8.23 -21.87
C ASP A 5 -16.03 -7.04 -20.90
N LEU A 6 -16.87 -6.01 -21.09
CA LEU A 6 -16.94 -4.84 -20.21
C LEU A 6 -17.33 -5.19 -18.77
N MET A 7 -18.25 -6.15 -18.60
CA MET A 7 -18.70 -6.57 -17.27
C MET A 7 -17.61 -7.35 -16.51
N LYS A 8 -16.80 -8.15 -17.22
CA LYS A 8 -15.64 -8.84 -16.65
C LYS A 8 -14.55 -7.85 -16.22
N GLU A 9 -14.17 -6.93 -17.09
CA GLU A 9 -13.19 -5.89 -16.79
C GLU A 9 -13.59 -5.06 -15.55
N SER A 10 -14.87 -4.68 -15.45
CA SER A 10 -15.37 -3.94 -14.27
C SER A 10 -15.30 -4.75 -12.97
N LEU A 11 -15.46 -6.07 -13.03
CA LEU A 11 -15.35 -6.95 -11.87
C LEU A 11 -13.89 -7.15 -11.46
N GLU A 12 -13.00 -7.40 -12.44
CA GLU A 12 -11.55 -7.54 -12.22
C GLU A 12 -10.98 -6.26 -11.57
N ASN A 13 -11.34 -5.08 -12.08
CA ASN A 13 -10.93 -3.81 -11.48
C ASN A 13 -11.41 -3.66 -10.02
N LYS A 14 -12.63 -4.12 -9.69
CA LYS A 14 -13.13 -4.06 -8.32
C LYS A 14 -12.38 -5.02 -7.39
N LEU A 15 -12.06 -6.22 -7.86
CA LEU A 15 -11.27 -7.19 -7.09
C LEU A 15 -9.85 -6.68 -6.82
N ASN A 16 -9.19 -6.11 -7.84
CA ASN A 16 -7.87 -5.52 -7.67
C ASN A 16 -7.89 -4.39 -6.64
N ASN A 17 -8.89 -3.51 -6.68
CA ASN A 17 -9.05 -2.44 -5.68
C ASN A 17 -9.23 -2.98 -4.25
N ILE A 18 -9.84 -4.17 -4.07
CA ILE A 18 -9.97 -4.79 -2.74
C ILE A 18 -8.62 -5.30 -2.25
N HIS A 19 -7.87 -6.02 -3.10
CA HIS A 19 -6.56 -6.53 -2.70
C HIS A 19 -5.54 -5.41 -2.45
N GLU A 20 -5.55 -4.35 -3.25
CA GLU A 20 -4.74 -3.15 -3.01
C GLU A 20 -5.09 -2.48 -1.68
N LEU A 21 -6.39 -2.44 -1.33
CA LEU A 21 -6.84 -1.89 -0.05
C LEU A 21 -6.36 -2.76 1.12
N GLU A 22 -6.54 -4.08 1.04
CA GLU A 22 -6.08 -5.03 2.05
C GLU A 22 -4.57 -4.96 2.25
N PHE A 23 -3.81 -4.89 1.15
CA PHE A 23 -2.36 -4.72 1.19
C PHE A 23 -1.94 -3.37 1.78
N THR A 24 -2.63 -2.29 1.43
CA THR A 24 -2.37 -0.97 2.00
C THR A 24 -2.58 -0.97 3.51
N LEU A 25 -3.67 -1.58 3.98
CA LEU A 25 -3.94 -1.74 5.41
C LEU A 25 -2.86 -2.60 6.09
N PHE A 26 -2.46 -3.71 5.46
CA PHE A 26 -1.37 -4.55 5.95
C PHE A 26 -0.06 -3.76 6.14
N CYS A 27 0.31 -2.92 5.17
CA CYS A 27 1.51 -2.07 5.25
C CYS A 27 1.42 -1.06 6.40
N ILE A 28 0.25 -0.41 6.58
CA ILE A 28 0.02 0.56 7.66
C ILE A 28 0.15 -0.13 9.02
N GLU A 29 -0.55 -1.24 9.24
CA GLU A 29 -0.54 -1.95 10.53
C GLU A 29 0.84 -2.56 10.83
N SER A 30 1.53 -3.09 9.83
CA SER A 30 2.88 -3.64 10.03
C SER A 30 3.90 -2.56 10.39
N LEU A 31 3.82 -1.37 9.78
CA LEU A 31 4.64 -0.22 10.16
C LEU A 31 4.29 0.30 11.56
N ALA A 32 3.00 0.35 11.89
CA ALA A 32 2.52 0.75 13.21
C ALA A 32 3.08 -0.18 14.30
N GLU A 33 3.05 -1.49 14.06
CA GLU A 33 3.62 -2.51 14.95
C GLU A 33 5.12 -2.29 15.20
N VAL A 34 5.92 -2.16 14.12
CA VAL A 34 7.38 -2.00 14.21
C VAL A 34 7.81 -0.66 14.80
N LEU A 35 7.05 0.41 14.53
CA LEU A 35 7.38 1.75 15.01
C LEU A 35 6.75 2.08 16.37
N HIS A 36 6.01 1.15 16.95
CA HIS A 36 5.26 1.33 18.20
C HIS A 36 4.34 2.57 18.17
N LYS A 37 3.63 2.75 17.05
CA LYS A 37 2.64 3.82 16.82
C LYS A 37 1.26 3.21 16.60
N ASP A 38 0.21 4.01 16.70
CA ASP A 38 -1.12 3.60 16.27
C ASP A 38 -1.27 3.70 14.74
N GLY A 39 -2.12 2.84 14.17
CA GLY A 39 -2.35 2.79 12.72
C GLY A 39 -2.90 4.10 12.15
N ALA A 40 -3.67 4.88 12.90
CA ALA A 40 -4.24 6.14 12.42
C ALA A 40 -3.15 7.22 12.25
N SER A 41 -2.22 7.33 13.20
CA SER A 41 -1.05 8.21 13.09
C SER A 41 -0.15 7.82 11.90
N VAL A 42 0.07 6.51 11.69
CA VAL A 42 0.84 6.01 10.55
C VAL A 42 0.13 6.33 9.23
N TYR A 43 -1.17 6.04 9.12
CA TYR A 43 -1.97 6.40 7.94
C TYR A 43 -1.87 7.89 7.61
N GLN A 44 -2.02 8.76 8.60
CA GLN A 44 -1.91 10.21 8.41
C GLN A 44 -0.52 10.60 7.92
N GLY A 45 0.54 10.06 8.53
CA GLY A 45 1.91 10.36 8.13
C GLY A 45 2.25 9.88 6.72
N LEU A 46 1.78 8.69 6.33
CA LEU A 46 1.98 8.15 4.98
C LEU A 46 1.12 8.86 3.92
N SER A 47 -0.05 9.36 4.27
CA SER A 47 -0.94 10.08 3.34
C SER A 47 -0.57 11.57 3.18
N SER A 48 0.20 12.12 4.12
CA SER A 48 0.59 13.53 4.12
C SER A 48 1.79 13.81 3.21
N GLY A 49 1.97 15.08 2.83
CA GLY A 49 3.14 15.54 2.09
C GLY A 49 3.33 14.83 0.74
N LYS A 50 4.31 13.93 0.67
CA LYS A 50 4.61 13.15 -0.54
C LYS A 50 3.59 12.04 -0.82
N ASN A 51 2.60 11.83 0.07
CA ASN A 51 1.54 10.84 -0.08
C ASN A 51 2.07 9.47 -0.53
N PHE A 52 2.86 8.86 0.35
CA PHE A 52 3.54 7.59 0.14
C PHE A 52 2.57 6.45 -0.17
N LEU A 53 1.33 6.50 0.33
CA LEU A 53 0.30 5.53 -0.02
C LEU A 53 0.00 5.57 -1.52
N GLN A 54 -0.33 6.75 -2.06
CA GLN A 54 -0.75 6.90 -3.45
C GLN A 54 0.40 6.90 -4.45
N ASN A 55 1.59 7.33 -4.01
CA ASN A 55 2.73 7.50 -4.90
C ASN A 55 3.74 6.34 -4.85
N TYR A 56 3.59 5.39 -3.91
CA TYR A 56 4.48 4.24 -3.81
C TYR A 56 3.74 2.93 -3.45
N ILE A 57 3.08 2.85 -2.28
CA ILE A 57 2.52 1.55 -1.80
C ILE A 57 1.48 0.97 -2.76
N ILE A 58 0.51 1.78 -3.21
CA ILE A 58 -0.54 1.31 -4.14
C ILE A 58 0.06 1.03 -5.53
N PRO A 59 0.83 1.94 -6.16
CA PRO A 59 1.46 1.67 -7.46
C PRO A 59 2.36 0.43 -7.48
N GLU A 60 3.07 0.14 -6.39
CA GLU A 60 4.00 -0.98 -6.29
C GLU A 60 3.36 -2.26 -5.74
N TYR A 61 2.02 -2.30 -5.60
CA TYR A 61 1.28 -3.47 -5.09
C TYR A 61 1.72 -4.76 -5.77
N GLU A 62 1.70 -4.82 -7.11
CA GLU A 62 2.05 -6.01 -7.88
C GLU A 62 3.46 -6.55 -7.57
N ALA A 63 4.42 -5.67 -7.35
CA ALA A 63 5.79 -6.04 -7.00
C ALA A 63 5.92 -6.47 -5.53
N LEU A 64 5.31 -5.72 -4.62
CA LEU A 64 5.50 -5.89 -3.18
C LEU A 64 4.67 -7.04 -2.59
N HIS A 65 3.42 -7.24 -3.02
CA HIS A 65 2.49 -8.20 -2.38
C HIS A 65 2.91 -9.67 -2.52
N THR A 66 3.86 -9.95 -3.42
CA THR A 66 4.43 -11.29 -3.63
C THR A 66 5.60 -11.60 -2.70
N GLN A 67 6.08 -10.61 -1.94
CA GLN A 67 7.25 -10.70 -1.07
C GLN A 67 6.88 -11.07 0.37
N GLY A 68 7.88 -11.49 1.15
CA GLY A 68 7.70 -11.75 2.59
C GLY A 68 7.54 -10.47 3.42
N LYS A 69 6.86 -10.57 4.58
CA LYS A 69 6.59 -9.44 5.48
C LYS A 69 7.85 -8.65 5.84
N GLU A 70 8.92 -9.34 6.20
CA GLU A 70 10.18 -8.70 6.62
C GLU A 70 10.81 -7.89 5.49
N TYR A 71 10.76 -8.40 4.25
CA TYR A 71 11.29 -7.70 3.09
C TYR A 71 10.45 -6.45 2.77
N ILE A 72 9.12 -6.61 2.74
CA ILE A 72 8.20 -5.48 2.53
C ILE A 72 8.48 -4.38 3.54
N LEU A 73 8.56 -4.72 4.83
CA LEU A 73 8.85 -3.74 5.89
C LEU A 73 10.19 -3.02 5.70
N GLN A 74 11.25 -3.76 5.38
CA GLN A 74 12.56 -3.17 5.13
C GLN A 74 12.54 -2.21 3.94
N GLU A 75 11.87 -2.60 2.85
CA GLU A 75 11.71 -1.78 1.65
C GLU A 75 10.96 -0.49 1.99
N LEU A 76 9.79 -0.58 2.62
CA LEU A 76 8.99 0.59 3.00
C LEU A 76 9.79 1.56 3.88
N LEU A 77 10.48 1.06 4.91
CA LEU A 77 11.31 1.89 5.78
C LEU A 77 12.48 2.55 5.01
N SER A 78 13.08 1.84 4.06
CA SER A 78 14.15 2.36 3.22
C SER A 78 13.66 3.51 2.34
N VAL A 79 12.58 3.29 1.58
CA VAL A 79 12.05 4.31 0.67
C VAL A 79 11.48 5.50 1.45
N MET A 80 10.80 5.27 2.57
CA MET A 80 10.34 6.36 3.45
C MET A 80 11.51 7.26 3.88
N LYS A 81 12.65 6.66 4.23
CA LYS A 81 13.86 7.42 4.60
C LYS A 81 14.41 8.21 3.42
N GLU A 82 14.49 7.62 2.23
CA GLU A 82 14.96 8.29 1.01
C GLU A 82 14.04 9.45 0.60
N TRP A 83 12.74 9.27 0.74
CA TRP A 83 11.72 10.27 0.39
C TRP A 83 11.50 11.31 1.48
N GLY A 84 12.13 11.15 2.65
CA GLY A 84 11.97 12.03 3.79
C GLY A 84 10.58 11.98 4.43
N VAL A 85 9.86 10.86 4.28
CA VAL A 85 8.59 10.59 4.96
C VAL A 85 8.90 10.37 6.44
N LYS A 86 8.23 11.12 7.31
CA LYS A 86 8.40 11.04 8.76
C LYS A 86 7.08 10.65 9.40
N LEU A 87 7.13 9.62 10.25
CA LEU A 87 5.99 9.13 11.03
C LEU A 87 6.11 9.54 12.49
#